data_AF-A0A8H6TY69-F1
#
_entry.id   AF-A0A8H6TY69-F1
#
_cell.length_a   1.000
_cell.length_b   1.000
_cell.length_c   1.000
_cell.angle_alpha   90.00
_cell.angle_beta   90.00
_cell.angle_gamma   90.00
#
_symmetry.space_group_name_H-M   'P 1'
#
loop_
_entity.id
_entity.type
_entity.pdbx_description
1 polymer ?
#
loop_
_entity_poly.entity_id
_entity_poly.type
_entity_poly.pdbx_seq_one_letter_code
_entity_poly.pdbx_strand_id
1 'polypeptide(L)'
;MFGLRRIIQLRPRPALSNFRPPAYTRRSYYIQPEPTRPVAASWAARLWFRRDGTPRSKLRGLVFTTILSAFLYATWSTLLVVEALDYEHYLLSTLVYIQRVDYDYTTVPIDEFPSALAYFADLCGYFALGESNVTPVMLAAFFADVQRLADGEEGLREKIHAILREAAGAVHDVLAQSKGTDAVETAVAAINTLDAAMVLLIALSEEAGGDGTETLIRLKRLRDQVNGKGEKGYEVLG
;
A
#
# COMPACT_ATOMS: atom_id res chain seq x y z
N MET A 1 97.98 49.92 -30.52
CA MET A 1 98.42 51.21 -29.95
C MET A 1 97.47 51.58 -28.83
N PHE A 2 97.90 51.40 -27.57
CA PHE A 2 98.22 52.52 -26.65
C PHE A 2 97.07 53.54 -26.60
N GLY A 3 96.23 53.61 -25.57
CA GLY A 3 96.48 53.44 -24.14
C GLY A 3 96.37 54.81 -23.49
N LEU A 4 95.32 55.05 -22.71
CA LEU A 4 95.26 56.18 -21.77
C LEU A 4 94.37 55.79 -20.58
N ARG A 5 95.07 55.39 -19.50
CA ARG A 5 94.56 55.23 -18.14
C ARG A 5 94.00 56.57 -17.67
N ARG A 6 92.78 56.58 -17.13
CA ARG A 6 92.35 57.62 -16.18
C ARG A 6 92.16 57.00 -14.80
N ILE A 7 92.72 57.74 -13.85
CA ILE A 7 92.96 57.42 -12.46
C ILE A 7 91.63 57.40 -11.69
N ILE A 8 91.52 56.39 -10.84
CA ILE A 8 90.45 56.12 -9.90
C ILE A 8 90.45 57.22 -8.83
N GLN A 9 89.38 58.01 -8.73
CA GLN A 9 89.04 58.72 -7.49
C GLN A 9 88.07 57.84 -6.69
N LEU A 10 88.57 57.19 -5.65
CA LEU A 10 87.75 56.50 -4.65
C LEU A 10 86.99 57.56 -3.84
N ARG A 11 85.70 57.75 -4.13
CA ARG A 11 84.79 58.41 -3.19
C ARG A 11 84.62 57.52 -1.95
N PRO A 12 84.63 58.08 -0.73
CA PRO A 12 84.42 57.29 0.48
C PRO A 12 83.01 56.70 0.50
N ARG A 13 82.92 55.40 0.80
CA ARG A 13 81.65 54.70 1.07
C ARG A 13 80.99 55.34 2.31
N PRO A 14 79.74 55.83 2.23
CA PRO A 14 78.96 56.01 3.44
C PRO A 14 78.66 54.64 4.04
N ALA A 15 78.91 54.48 5.34
CA ALA A 15 78.55 53.29 6.08
C ALA A 15 77.03 53.10 6.03
N LEU A 16 76.56 52.08 5.30
CA LEU A 16 75.18 51.61 5.37
C LEU A 16 75.02 50.74 6.63
N SER A 17 75.19 51.33 7.81
CA SER A 17 74.58 50.80 9.02
C SER A 17 73.12 51.25 9.00
N ASN A 18 72.20 50.29 9.10
CA ASN A 18 70.74 50.44 9.17
C ASN A 18 69.98 50.38 7.84
N PHE A 19 70.21 49.32 7.05
CA PHE A 19 69.15 48.82 6.18
C PHE A 19 68.19 47.98 7.02
N ARG A 20 67.20 48.65 7.63
CA ARG A 20 66.03 47.98 8.18
C ARG A 20 65.20 47.53 6.97
N PRO A 21 64.90 46.23 6.77
CA PRO A 21 63.98 45.86 5.71
C PRO A 21 62.68 46.63 5.93
N PRO A 22 62.00 47.13 4.87
CA PRO A 22 60.71 47.76 5.04
C PRO A 22 59.83 46.78 5.79
N ALA A 23 59.24 47.24 6.89
CA ALA A 23 58.24 46.47 7.61
C ALA A 23 57.12 46.21 6.62
N TYR A 24 57.11 45.03 6.01
CA TYR A 24 55.90 44.52 5.40
C TYR A 24 54.90 44.45 6.55
N THR A 25 54.02 45.45 6.63
CA THR A 25 52.74 45.27 7.29
C THR A 25 52.14 44.05 6.63
N ARG A 26 52.28 42.90 7.29
CA ARG A 26 51.54 41.70 6.97
C ARG A 26 50.09 42.10 7.23
N ARG A 27 49.43 42.65 6.21
CA ARG A 27 47.97 42.74 6.18
C ARG A 27 47.53 41.29 6.32
N SER A 28 47.21 40.89 7.53
CA SER A 28 46.32 39.78 7.75
C SER A 28 45.04 40.19 7.06
N TYR A 29 44.90 39.76 5.80
CA TYR A 29 43.59 39.65 5.21
C TYR A 29 42.85 38.72 6.17
N TYR A 30 42.00 39.30 7.02
CA TYR A 30 40.83 38.57 7.46
C TYR A 30 40.15 38.21 6.14
N ILE A 31 40.35 36.97 5.69
CA ILE A 31 39.41 36.34 4.81
C ILE A 31 38.14 36.36 5.67
N GLN A 32 37.32 37.40 5.50
CA GLN A 32 35.94 37.29 5.93
C GLN A 32 35.46 36.01 5.24
N PRO A 33 35.01 34.99 5.97
CA PRO A 33 34.36 33.88 5.32
C PRO A 33 33.26 34.53 4.50
N GLU A 34 33.39 34.44 3.17
CA GLU A 34 32.40 34.92 2.24
C GLU A 34 31.10 34.30 2.74
N PRO A 35 30.11 35.10 3.20
CA PRO A 35 28.90 34.50 3.70
C PRO A 35 28.32 33.80 2.48
N THR A 36 28.34 32.46 2.49
CA THR A 36 27.62 31.61 1.57
C THR A 36 26.15 31.85 1.84
N ARG A 37 25.67 33.03 1.39
CA ARG A 37 24.32 33.50 1.58
C ARG A 37 23.45 32.57 0.74
N PRO A 38 22.52 31.80 1.33
CA PRO A 38 21.34 31.48 0.56
C PRO A 38 20.65 32.81 0.30
N VAL A 39 20.70 33.30 -0.95
CA VAL A 39 19.81 34.38 -1.39
C VAL A 39 18.41 33.94 -0.99
N ALA A 40 17.68 34.78 -0.26
CA ALA A 40 16.41 34.49 0.40
C ALA A 40 15.23 34.23 -0.58
N ALA A 41 15.52 33.57 -1.70
CA ALA A 41 14.60 33.18 -2.75
C ALA A 41 13.81 31.91 -2.40
N SER A 42 14.35 31.00 -1.57
CA SER A 42 13.62 29.80 -1.14
C SER A 42 12.87 30.02 0.17
N TRP A 43 11.65 29.47 0.25
CA TRP A 43 10.83 29.47 1.47
C TRP A 43 11.58 28.83 2.66
N ALA A 44 12.38 27.79 2.39
CA ALA A 44 13.21 27.12 3.37
C ALA A 44 14.27 28.07 3.96
N ALA A 45 14.93 28.90 3.14
CA ALA A 45 15.93 29.85 3.64
C ALA A 45 15.32 30.88 4.62
N ARG A 46 14.07 31.29 4.41
CA ARG A 46 13.35 32.19 5.33
C ARG A 46 12.98 31.52 6.66
N LEU A 47 12.78 30.21 6.66
CA LEU A 47 12.43 29.45 7.86
C LEU A 47 13.68 29.21 8.74
N TRP A 48 14.81 28.87 8.12
CA TRP A 48 16.04 28.46 8.80
C TRP A 48 17.01 29.61 9.12
N PHE A 49 16.96 30.72 8.37
CA PHE A 49 17.90 31.84 8.51
C PHE A 49 17.19 33.17 8.81
N ARG A 50 17.86 34.07 9.54
CA ARG A 50 17.42 35.46 9.75
C ARG A 50 17.71 36.31 8.50
N ARG A 51 17.14 37.51 8.44
CA ARG A 51 17.37 38.46 7.32
C ARG A 51 18.84 38.87 7.17
N ASP A 52 19.61 38.77 8.26
CA ASP A 52 21.06 38.97 8.32
C ASP A 52 21.88 37.74 7.88
N GLY A 53 21.23 36.64 7.49
CA GLY A 53 21.87 35.39 7.04
C GLY A 53 22.36 34.48 8.16
N THR A 54 22.21 34.88 9.43
CA THR A 54 22.61 34.02 10.55
C THR A 54 21.58 32.89 10.77
N PRO A 55 22.04 31.66 11.08
CA PRO A 55 21.11 30.56 11.37
C PRO A 55 20.25 30.92 12.58
N ARG A 56 18.92 30.73 12.47
CA ARG A 56 18.03 30.85 13.62
C ARG A 56 18.41 29.78 14.66
N SER A 57 18.20 30.09 15.95
CA SER A 57 18.66 29.26 17.08
C SER A 57 18.34 27.77 16.90
N LYS A 58 19.32 26.89 17.16
CA LYS A 58 19.20 25.42 17.06
C LYS A 58 17.94 24.86 17.78
N LEU A 59 17.55 25.47 18.90
CA LEU A 59 16.35 25.13 19.65
C LEU A 59 15.05 25.27 18.82
N ARG A 60 14.93 26.31 18.00
CA ARG A 60 13.75 26.52 17.14
C ARG A 60 13.69 25.49 16.01
N GLY A 61 14.85 25.10 15.48
CA GLY A 61 14.96 24.02 14.51
C GLY A 61 14.50 22.69 15.12
N LEU A 62 14.98 22.38 16.33
CA LEU A 62 14.58 21.16 17.06
C LEU A 62 13.06 21.14 17.32
N VAL A 63 12.48 22.24 17.81
CA VAL A 63 11.03 22.35 18.03
C VAL A 63 10.25 22.15 16.72
N PHE A 64 10.71 22.74 15.62
CA PHE A 64 10.06 22.56 14.32
C PHE A 64 10.14 21.11 13.83
N THR A 65 11.31 20.48 13.94
CA THR A 65 11.47 19.07 13.56
C THR A 65 10.65 18.13 14.43
N THR A 66 10.56 18.38 15.75
CA THR A 66 9.73 17.55 16.64
C THR A 66 8.25 17.68 16.33
N ILE A 67 7.78 18.90 16.02
CA ILE A 67 6.38 19.11 15.61
C ILE A 67 6.10 18.41 14.27
N LEU A 68 7.01 18.55 13.30
CA LEU A 68 6.87 17.89 12.00
C LEU A 68 6.87 16.37 12.13
N SER A 69 7.80 15.80 12.91
CA SER A 69 7.86 14.36 13.17
C SER A 69 6.62 13.86 13.90
N ALA A 70 6.13 14.60 14.90
CA ALA A 70 4.89 14.26 15.59
C ALA A 70 3.68 14.29 14.64
N PHE A 71 3.61 15.28 13.74
CA PHE A 71 2.56 15.36 12.73
C PHE A 71 2.62 14.22 11.71
N LEU A 72 3.81 13.87 11.22
CA LEU A 72 4.00 12.73 10.33
C LEU A 72 3.64 11.42 11.02
N TYR A 73 4.05 11.23 12.27
CA TYR A 73 3.70 10.05 13.06
C TYR A 73 2.18 9.97 13.29
N ALA A 74 1.53 11.07 13.64
CA ALA A 74 0.08 11.12 13.79
C ALA A 74 -0.64 10.78 12.48
N THR A 75 -0.18 11.32 11.35
CA THR A 75 -0.76 11.03 10.03
C THR A 75 -0.59 9.55 9.65
N TRP A 76 0.59 8.98 9.91
CA TRP A 76 0.88 7.55 9.72
C TRP A 76 -0.02 6.68 10.61
N SER A 77 -0.14 7.01 11.89
CA SER A 77 -1.02 6.29 12.82
C SER A 77 -2.49 6.35 12.39
N THR A 78 -2.95 7.51 11.90
CA THR A 78 -4.32 7.63 11.37
C THR A 78 -4.51 6.76 10.13
N LEU A 79 -3.52 6.64 9.24
CA LEU A 79 -3.60 5.74 8.09
C LEU A 79 -3.81 4.28 8.51
N LEU A 80 -3.06 3.81 9.53
CA LEU A 80 -3.22 2.45 10.05
C LEU A 80 -4.62 2.23 10.65
N VAL A 81 -5.16 3.22 11.37
CA VAL A 81 -6.52 3.14 11.94
C VAL A 81 -7.58 3.14 10.83
N VAL A 82 -7.41 3.96 9.80
CA VAL A 82 -8.32 3.99 8.65
C VAL A 82 -8.33 2.64 7.94
N GLU A 83 -7.16 2.04 7.70
CA GLU A 83 -7.05 0.73 7.06
C GLU A 83 -7.76 -0.36 7.88
N ALA A 84 -7.57 -0.37 9.21
CA ALA A 84 -8.27 -1.31 10.09
C ALA A 84 -9.80 -1.11 10.07
N LEU A 85 -10.26 0.15 10.09
CA LEU A 85 -11.69 0.48 10.02
C LEU A 85 -12.31 0.12 8.67
N ASP A 86 -11.59 0.36 7.57
CA ASP A 86 -12.04 -0.01 6.22
C ASP A 86 -12.19 -1.52 6.09
N TYR A 87 -11.27 -2.29 6.69
CA TYR A 87 -11.36 -3.76 6.74
C TYR A 87 -12.56 -4.26 7.56
N GLU A 88 -12.76 -3.75 8.78
CA GLU A 88 -13.93 -4.11 9.60
C GLU A 88 -15.24 -3.70 8.90
N HIS A 89 -15.28 -2.52 8.28
CA HIS A 89 -16.42 -2.05 7.53
C HIS A 89 -16.74 -2.96 6.33
N TYR A 90 -15.70 -3.43 5.63
CA TYR A 90 -15.85 -4.41 4.55
C TYR A 90 -16.45 -5.73 5.05
N LEU A 91 -15.93 -6.26 6.16
CA LEU A 91 -16.44 -7.52 6.74
C LEU A 91 -17.90 -7.39 7.18
N LEU A 92 -18.24 -6.32 7.88
CA LEU A 92 -19.61 -6.09 8.37
C LEU A 92 -20.60 -5.85 7.22
N SER A 93 -20.21 -5.08 6.20
CA SER A 93 -21.07 -4.88 5.02
C SER A 93 -21.29 -6.17 4.25
N THR A 94 -20.25 -7.01 4.15
CA THR A 94 -20.36 -8.36 3.56
C THR A 94 -21.28 -9.26 4.38
N LEU A 95 -21.15 -9.27 5.70
CA LEU A 95 -22.03 -10.05 6.57
C LEU A 95 -23.50 -9.65 6.41
N VAL A 96 -23.80 -8.35 6.39
CA VAL A 96 -25.16 -7.85 6.16
C VAL A 96 -25.70 -8.30 4.80
N TYR A 97 -24.85 -8.30 3.77
CA TYR A 97 -25.23 -8.81 2.45
C TYR A 97 -25.58 -10.30 2.50
N ILE A 98 -24.70 -11.13 3.08
CA ILE A 98 -24.92 -12.58 3.21
C ILE A 98 -26.18 -12.87 4.02
N GLN A 99 -26.38 -12.19 5.15
CA GLN A 99 -27.58 -12.33 5.99
C GLN A 99 -28.86 -11.97 5.24
N ARG A 100 -28.81 -10.96 4.37
CA ARG A 100 -29.95 -10.57 3.54
C ARG A 100 -30.33 -11.66 2.56
N VAL A 101 -29.35 -12.31 1.93
CA VAL A 101 -29.61 -13.43 1.02
C VAL A 101 -30.05 -14.68 1.80
N ASP A 102 -29.43 -14.95 2.95
CA ASP A 102 -29.75 -16.09 3.81
C ASP A 102 -31.15 -16.04 4.42
N TYR A 103 -31.75 -14.85 4.52
CA TYR A 103 -33.14 -14.70 4.97
C TYR A 103 -34.13 -15.62 4.22
N ASP A 104 -33.89 -15.85 2.92
CA ASP A 104 -34.76 -16.67 2.09
C ASP A 104 -34.39 -18.17 2.08
N TYR A 105 -33.33 -18.59 2.79
CA TYR A 105 -32.78 -19.96 2.77
C TYR A 105 -33.85 -21.05 2.91
N THR A 106 -34.72 -20.93 3.92
CA THR A 106 -35.77 -21.93 4.23
C THR A 106 -36.83 -22.07 3.13
N THR A 107 -36.94 -21.10 2.23
CA THR A 107 -37.93 -21.10 1.14
C THR A 107 -37.34 -21.58 -0.18
N VAL A 108 -36.01 -21.60 -0.31
CA VAL A 108 -35.31 -22.04 -1.50
C VAL A 108 -35.24 -23.57 -1.53
N PRO A 109 -35.63 -24.24 -2.62
CA PRO A 109 -35.47 -25.68 -2.75
C PRO A 109 -34.01 -26.03 -3.05
N ILE A 110 -33.17 -26.08 -2.02
CA ILE A 110 -31.72 -26.38 -2.14
C ILE A 110 -31.47 -27.81 -2.64
N ASP A 111 -32.45 -28.69 -2.51
CA ASP A 111 -32.41 -30.05 -3.09
C ASP A 111 -32.51 -30.06 -4.62
N GLU A 112 -32.84 -28.94 -5.25
CA GLU A 112 -32.85 -28.79 -6.71
C GLU A 112 -31.61 -28.04 -7.17
N PHE A 113 -30.81 -28.66 -8.05
CA PHE A 113 -29.57 -28.08 -8.55
C PHE A 113 -29.69 -26.64 -9.08
N PRO A 114 -30.67 -26.30 -9.95
CA PRO A 114 -30.77 -24.94 -10.50
C PRO A 114 -31.02 -23.88 -9.41
N SER A 115 -31.83 -24.23 -8.41
CA SER A 115 -32.15 -23.37 -7.29
C SER A 115 -30.98 -23.22 -6.32
N ALA A 116 -30.26 -24.31 -6.04
CA ALA A 116 -29.04 -24.28 -5.24
C ALA A 116 -27.94 -23.44 -5.90
N LEU A 117 -27.76 -23.56 -7.22
CA LEU A 117 -26.79 -22.77 -7.98
C LEU A 117 -27.14 -21.29 -7.97
N ALA A 118 -28.41 -20.94 -8.22
CA ALA A 118 -28.86 -19.55 -8.20
C ALA A 118 -28.69 -18.92 -6.81
N TYR A 119 -29.11 -19.63 -5.76
CA TYR A 119 -28.97 -19.17 -4.38
C TYR A 119 -27.51 -18.99 -3.97
N PHE A 120 -26.64 -19.94 -4.31
CA PHE A 120 -25.22 -19.82 -4.02
C PHE A 120 -24.56 -18.68 -4.83
N ALA A 121 -24.98 -18.46 -6.08
CA ALA A 121 -24.51 -17.33 -6.87
C ALA A 121 -24.91 -15.99 -6.24
N ASP A 122 -26.12 -15.90 -5.68
CA ASP A 122 -26.58 -14.74 -4.93
C ASP A 122 -25.76 -14.54 -3.64
N LEU A 123 -25.46 -15.61 -2.90
CA LEU A 123 -24.57 -15.54 -1.73
C LEU A 123 -23.19 -15.00 -2.11
N CYS A 124 -22.64 -15.45 -3.24
CA CYS A 124 -21.36 -14.98 -3.78
C CYS A 124 -21.42 -13.58 -4.39
N GLY A 125 -22.58 -12.92 -4.49
CA GLY A 125 -22.69 -11.58 -5.06
C GLY A 125 -21.82 -10.54 -4.34
N TYR A 126 -21.44 -10.80 -3.09
CA TYR A 126 -20.53 -9.96 -2.32
C TYR A 126 -19.12 -9.82 -2.94
N PHE A 127 -18.68 -10.78 -3.77
CA PHE A 127 -17.42 -10.69 -4.51
C PHE A 127 -17.36 -9.49 -5.46
N ALA A 128 -18.53 -8.99 -5.89
CA ALA A 128 -18.65 -7.85 -6.77
C ALA A 128 -18.94 -6.53 -6.04
N LEU A 129 -18.89 -6.52 -4.70
CA LEU A 129 -19.04 -5.30 -3.90
C LEU A 129 -17.68 -4.57 -3.78
N GLY A 130 -17.74 -3.23 -3.74
CA GLY A 130 -16.59 -2.36 -3.48
C GLY A 130 -15.56 -2.30 -4.62
N GLU A 131 -14.29 -2.07 -4.26
CA GLU A 131 -13.14 -2.00 -5.18
C GLU A 131 -12.59 -3.39 -5.57
N SER A 132 -13.49 -4.36 -5.79
CA SER A 132 -13.10 -5.70 -6.22
C SER A 132 -12.68 -5.75 -7.68
N ASN A 133 -11.69 -6.57 -8.01
CA ASN A 133 -11.30 -6.86 -9.40
C ASN A 133 -12.29 -7.80 -10.11
N VAL A 134 -13.31 -8.29 -9.41
CA VAL A 134 -14.35 -9.19 -9.92
C VAL A 134 -15.62 -8.37 -10.18
N THR A 135 -16.06 -8.35 -11.44
CA THR A 135 -17.30 -7.66 -11.81
C THR A 135 -18.51 -8.61 -11.68
N PRO A 136 -19.75 -8.08 -11.53
CA PRO A 136 -20.96 -8.91 -11.53
C PRO A 136 -21.09 -9.77 -12.80
N VAL A 137 -20.66 -9.22 -13.94
CA VAL A 137 -20.66 -9.92 -15.24
C VAL A 137 -19.69 -11.10 -15.22
N MET A 138 -18.49 -10.93 -14.64
CA MET A 138 -17.54 -12.02 -14.49
C MET A 138 -18.10 -13.12 -13.59
N LEU A 139 -18.72 -12.76 -12.48
CA LEU A 139 -19.31 -13.74 -11.55
C LEU A 139 -20.47 -14.51 -12.19
N ALA A 140 -21.39 -13.82 -12.86
CA ALA A 140 -22.50 -14.44 -13.58
C ALA A 140 -22.00 -15.40 -14.68
N ALA A 141 -20.97 -15.00 -15.42
CA ALA A 141 -20.39 -15.83 -16.46
C ALA A 141 -19.66 -17.06 -15.90
N PHE A 142 -19.05 -16.97 -14.71
CA PHE A 142 -18.50 -18.14 -14.01
C PHE A 142 -19.59 -19.14 -13.65
N PHE A 143 -20.70 -18.70 -13.04
CA PHE A 143 -21.79 -19.62 -12.71
C PHE A 143 -22.50 -20.19 -13.94
N ALA A 144 -22.53 -19.44 -15.05
CA ALA A 144 -22.98 -19.99 -16.33
C ALA A 144 -22.05 -21.10 -16.85
N ASP A 145 -20.74 -21.01 -16.63
CA ASP A 145 -19.82 -22.10 -16.96
C ASP A 145 -20.02 -23.30 -16.04
N VAL A 146 -20.18 -23.08 -14.74
CA VAL A 146 -20.50 -24.15 -13.76
C VAL A 146 -21.78 -24.90 -14.16
N GLN A 147 -22.81 -24.18 -14.61
CA GLN A 147 -24.03 -24.78 -15.15
C GLN A 147 -23.73 -25.65 -16.39
N ARG A 148 -22.97 -25.13 -17.36
CA ARG A 148 -22.59 -25.89 -18.57
C ARG A 148 -21.79 -27.14 -18.24
N LEU A 149 -20.89 -27.05 -17.27
CA LEU A 149 -20.12 -28.19 -16.79
C LEU A 149 -21.02 -29.26 -16.18
N ALA A 150 -21.96 -28.85 -15.33
CA ALA A 150 -22.95 -29.75 -14.74
C ALA A 150 -23.85 -30.42 -15.79
N ASP A 151 -24.14 -29.75 -16.92
CA ASP A 151 -24.95 -30.33 -18.00
C ASP A 151 -24.13 -31.19 -18.98
N GLY A 152 -22.80 -31.05 -19.00
CA GLY A 152 -21.91 -31.67 -19.98
C GLY A 152 -21.34 -33.04 -19.59
N GLU A 153 -21.16 -33.32 -18.30
CA GLU A 153 -20.52 -34.55 -17.80
C GLU A 153 -21.37 -35.27 -16.74
N GLU A 154 -21.61 -36.57 -16.96
CA GLU A 154 -22.40 -37.43 -16.08
C GLU A 154 -21.65 -37.66 -14.75
N GLY A 155 -22.27 -37.34 -13.61
CA GLY A 155 -21.65 -37.40 -12.28
C GLY A 155 -21.01 -36.10 -11.78
N LEU A 156 -20.73 -35.13 -12.68
CA LEU A 156 -20.18 -33.82 -12.29
C LEU A 156 -21.27 -32.93 -11.70
N ARG A 157 -22.50 -33.03 -12.21
CA ARG A 157 -23.68 -32.35 -11.66
C ARG A 157 -23.88 -32.64 -10.19
N GLU A 158 -23.83 -33.91 -9.80
CA GLU A 158 -24.03 -34.35 -8.42
C GLU A 158 -22.92 -33.82 -7.50
N LYS A 159 -21.67 -33.81 -7.98
CA LYS A 159 -20.53 -33.24 -7.23
C LYS A 159 -20.68 -31.74 -7.03
N ILE A 160 -20.98 -30.99 -8.10
CA ILE A 160 -21.19 -29.55 -8.01
C ILE A 160 -22.38 -29.26 -7.08
N HIS A 161 -23.49 -29.98 -7.24
CA HIS A 161 -24.67 -29.82 -6.40
C HIS A 161 -24.37 -30.08 -4.92
N ALA A 162 -23.59 -31.12 -4.61
CA ALA A 162 -23.15 -31.42 -3.25
C ALA A 162 -22.34 -30.26 -2.65
N ILE A 163 -21.37 -29.71 -3.39
CA ILE A 163 -20.57 -28.54 -2.95
C ILE A 163 -21.48 -27.34 -2.66
N LEU A 164 -22.42 -27.04 -3.56
CA LEU A 164 -23.34 -25.91 -3.41
C LEU A 164 -24.22 -26.07 -2.17
N ARG A 165 -24.81 -27.25 -1.98
CA ARG A 165 -25.68 -27.54 -0.83
C ARG A 165 -24.92 -27.52 0.49
N GLU A 166 -23.74 -28.13 0.53
CA GLU A 166 -22.89 -28.16 1.72
C GLU A 166 -22.48 -26.74 2.12
N ALA A 167 -22.02 -25.93 1.16
CA ALA A 167 -21.61 -24.56 1.42
C ALA A 167 -22.79 -23.66 1.85
N ALA A 168 -23.92 -23.76 1.15
CA ALA A 168 -25.14 -23.02 1.51
C ALA A 168 -25.63 -23.38 2.92
N GLY A 169 -25.66 -24.68 3.25
CA GLY A 169 -26.03 -25.15 4.59
C GLY A 169 -25.05 -24.69 5.66
N ALA A 170 -23.74 -24.78 5.40
CA ALA A 170 -22.71 -24.35 6.33
C ALA A 170 -22.78 -22.84 6.61
N VAL A 171 -23.05 -22.00 5.59
CA VAL A 171 -23.27 -20.56 5.78
C VAL A 171 -24.51 -20.31 6.64
N HIS A 172 -25.62 -20.98 6.34
CA HIS A 172 -26.83 -20.87 7.14
C HIS A 172 -26.59 -21.28 8.60
N ASP A 173 -25.86 -22.37 8.83
CA ASP A 173 -25.50 -22.84 10.17
C ASP A 173 -24.62 -21.83 10.92
N VAL A 174 -23.62 -21.24 10.25
CA VAL A 174 -22.79 -20.16 10.81
C VAL A 174 -23.67 -18.99 11.27
N LEU A 175 -24.60 -18.55 10.41
CA LEU A 175 -25.49 -17.44 10.72
C LEU A 175 -26.50 -17.79 11.84
N ALA A 176 -27.06 -19.00 11.83
CA ALA A 176 -28.00 -19.45 12.85
C ALA A 176 -27.33 -19.57 14.23
N GLN A 177 -26.07 -20.01 14.27
CA GLN A 177 -25.29 -20.19 15.49
C GLN A 177 -24.59 -18.91 15.98
N SER A 178 -24.54 -17.86 15.15
CA SER A 178 -23.83 -16.60 15.45
C SER A 178 -24.37 -15.79 16.64
N LYS A 179 -25.51 -16.17 17.24
CA LYS A 179 -26.12 -15.42 18.34
C LYS A 179 -25.17 -15.30 19.54
N GLY A 180 -24.71 -14.08 19.81
CA GLY A 180 -23.78 -13.79 20.90
C GLY A 180 -22.30 -13.95 20.56
N THR A 181 -21.99 -14.31 19.31
CA THR A 181 -20.62 -14.30 18.77
C THR A 181 -20.31 -12.90 18.23
N ASP A 182 -19.03 -12.55 18.16
CA ASP A 182 -18.60 -11.30 17.53
C ASP A 182 -19.00 -11.27 16.04
N ALA A 183 -19.44 -10.09 15.58
CA ALA A 183 -19.96 -9.93 14.22
C ALA A 183 -18.83 -10.04 13.17
N VAL A 184 -17.63 -9.59 13.50
CA VAL A 184 -16.46 -9.71 12.62
C VAL A 184 -16.04 -11.18 12.51
N GLU A 185 -16.00 -11.91 13.62
CA GLU A 185 -15.73 -13.36 13.61
C GLU A 185 -16.76 -14.13 12.78
N THR A 186 -18.05 -13.79 12.93
CA THR A 186 -19.14 -14.39 12.13
C THR A 186 -18.97 -14.09 10.64
N ALA A 187 -18.62 -12.85 10.29
CA ALA A 187 -18.37 -12.44 8.92
C ALA A 187 -17.23 -13.26 8.30
N VAL A 188 -16.11 -13.38 9.01
CA VAL A 188 -14.95 -14.17 8.57
C VAL A 188 -15.32 -15.63 8.37
N ALA A 189 -16.06 -16.25 9.28
CA ALA A 189 -16.49 -17.63 9.15
C ALA A 189 -17.38 -17.87 7.93
N ALA A 190 -18.36 -16.98 7.69
CA ALA A 190 -19.25 -17.07 6.53
C ALA A 190 -18.48 -16.86 5.21
N ILE A 191 -17.61 -15.86 5.15
CA ILE A 191 -16.76 -15.56 3.98
C ILE A 191 -15.84 -16.75 3.68
N ASN A 192 -15.14 -17.29 4.69
CA ASN A 192 -14.24 -18.43 4.51
C ASN A 192 -14.98 -19.68 4.00
N THR A 193 -16.24 -19.88 4.42
CA THR A 193 -17.07 -20.98 3.93
C THR A 193 -17.39 -20.82 2.44
N LEU A 194 -17.79 -19.61 2.02
CA LEU A 194 -18.04 -19.29 0.61
C LEU A 194 -16.76 -19.36 -0.24
N ASP A 195 -15.66 -18.84 0.28
CA ASP A 195 -14.35 -18.84 -0.37
C ASP A 195 -13.84 -20.27 -0.61
N ALA A 196 -13.96 -21.16 0.38
CA ALA A 196 -13.58 -22.57 0.25
C ALA A 196 -14.41 -23.27 -0.85
N ALA A 197 -15.72 -23.04 -0.87
CA ALA A 197 -16.59 -23.61 -1.91
C ALA A 197 -16.27 -23.06 -3.31
N MET A 198 -15.98 -21.76 -3.42
CA MET A 198 -15.54 -21.14 -4.67
C MET A 198 -14.22 -21.74 -5.17
N VAL A 199 -13.26 -22.01 -4.30
CA VAL A 199 -12.00 -22.67 -4.67
C VAL A 199 -12.26 -24.07 -5.26
N LEU A 200 -13.16 -24.84 -4.66
CA LEU A 200 -13.55 -26.16 -5.18
C LEU A 200 -14.21 -26.06 -6.57
N LEU A 201 -15.15 -25.12 -6.75
CA LEU A 201 -15.83 -24.91 -8.03
C LEU A 201 -14.87 -24.41 -9.12
N ILE A 202 -13.93 -23.54 -8.77
CA ILE A 202 -12.86 -23.10 -9.67
C ILE A 202 -11.98 -24.29 -10.08
N ALA A 203 -11.58 -25.15 -9.13
CA ALA A 203 -10.78 -26.33 -9.43
C ALA A 203 -11.49 -27.29 -10.39
N LEU A 204 -12.78 -27.57 -10.15
CA LEU A 204 -13.60 -28.39 -11.06
C LEU A 204 -13.70 -27.76 -12.46
N SER A 205 -13.81 -26.43 -12.53
CA SER A 205 -13.87 -25.70 -13.80
C SER A 205 -12.54 -25.72 -14.57
N GLU A 206 -11.41 -25.74 -13.87
CA GLU A 206 -10.08 -25.88 -14.48
C GLU A 206 -9.84 -27.31 -14.98
N GLU A 207 -10.22 -28.32 -14.18
CA GLU A 207 -10.06 -29.74 -14.52
C GLU A 207 -10.88 -30.14 -15.75
N ALA A 208 -12.09 -29.60 -15.89
CA ALA A 208 -12.94 -29.86 -17.03
C ALA A 208 -12.49 -29.17 -18.33
N GLY A 209 -11.43 -28.35 -18.28
CA GLY A 209 -10.84 -27.71 -19.46
C GLY A 209 -11.68 -26.55 -19.99
N GLY A 210 -11.50 -25.36 -19.40
CA GLY A 210 -12.10 -24.13 -19.92
C GLY A 210 -11.53 -23.75 -21.29
N ASP A 211 -12.36 -23.85 -22.33
CA ASP A 211 -12.00 -23.53 -23.72
C ASP A 211 -11.95 -22.01 -23.93
N GLY A 212 -10.89 -21.35 -23.44
CA GLY A 212 -10.64 -19.94 -23.73
C GLY A 212 -9.76 -19.18 -22.74
N THR A 213 -8.89 -18.32 -23.27
CA THR A 213 -8.03 -17.41 -22.51
C THR A 213 -8.82 -16.50 -21.56
N GLU A 214 -10.03 -16.11 -21.93
CA GLU A 214 -10.91 -15.28 -21.11
C GLU A 214 -11.43 -16.02 -19.87
N THR A 215 -11.79 -17.30 -20.01
CA THR A 215 -12.20 -18.17 -18.89
C THR A 215 -11.04 -18.36 -17.91
N LEU A 216 -9.82 -18.60 -18.40
CA LEU A 216 -8.63 -18.72 -17.56
C LEU A 216 -8.30 -17.42 -16.82
N ILE A 217 -8.40 -16.25 -17.48
CA ILE A 217 -8.20 -14.94 -16.83
C ILE A 217 -9.24 -14.71 -15.75
N ARG A 218 -10.51 -15.08 -16.00
CA ARG A 218 -11.58 -14.98 -15.00
C ARG A 218 -11.33 -15.90 -13.80
N LEU A 219 -11.04 -17.18 -14.03
CA LEU A 219 -10.77 -18.15 -12.96
C LEU A 219 -9.56 -17.71 -12.12
N LYS A 220 -8.51 -17.21 -12.78
CA LYS A 220 -7.36 -16.63 -12.08
C LYS A 220 -7.76 -15.43 -11.22
N ARG A 221 -8.52 -14.47 -11.74
CA ARG A 221 -8.97 -13.31 -10.96
C ARG A 221 -9.87 -13.68 -9.79
N LEU A 222 -10.76 -14.65 -9.97
CA LEU A 222 -11.61 -15.18 -8.90
C LEU A 222 -10.74 -15.85 -7.83
N ARG A 223 -9.77 -16.68 -8.23
CA ARG A 223 -8.81 -17.30 -7.32
C ARG A 223 -7.96 -16.26 -6.59
N ASP A 224 -7.44 -15.26 -7.29
CA ASP A 224 -6.65 -14.17 -6.70
C ASP A 224 -7.49 -13.35 -5.72
N GLN A 225 -8.80 -13.16 -6.00
CA GLN A 225 -9.72 -12.49 -5.08
C GLN A 225 -10.03 -13.34 -3.83
N VAL A 226 -10.13 -14.65 -3.97
CA VAL A 226 -10.32 -15.57 -2.84
C VAL A 226 -9.04 -15.68 -2.00
N ASN A 227 -7.90 -15.91 -2.63
CA ASN A 227 -6.61 -16.10 -1.95
C ASN A 227 -6.00 -14.78 -1.44
N GLY A 228 -6.16 -13.68 -2.18
CA GLY A 228 -5.58 -12.37 -1.86
C GLY A 228 -6.22 -11.71 -0.63
N LYS A 229 -7.44 -12.12 -0.25
CA LYS A 229 -8.05 -11.76 1.03
C LYS A 229 -7.34 -12.41 2.22
N GLY A 230 -6.63 -13.52 2.00
CA GLY A 230 -5.78 -14.16 3.00
C GLY A 230 -4.42 -13.51 3.18
N GLU A 231 -3.74 -13.10 2.09
CA GLU A 231 -2.37 -12.56 2.19
C GLU A 231 -2.29 -11.14 2.81
N LYS A 232 -3.37 -10.36 2.78
CA LYS A 232 -3.41 -9.04 3.43
C LYS A 232 -4.03 -9.04 4.84
N GLY A 233 -4.58 -10.17 5.30
CA GLY A 233 -5.47 -10.22 6.47
C GLY A 233 -4.95 -10.96 7.71
N TYR A 234 -3.77 -11.59 7.67
CA TYR A 234 -3.29 -12.44 8.79
C TYR A 234 -2.01 -11.97 9.48
N GLU A 235 -1.43 -10.84 9.07
CA GLU A 235 -0.50 -10.14 9.96
C GLU A 235 -1.31 -9.39 11.02
N VAL A 236 -1.86 -10.18 11.95
CA VAL A 236 -2.33 -9.71 13.25
C VAL A 236 -1.23 -8.81 13.80
N LEU A 237 -1.56 -7.52 13.92
CA LEU A 237 -0.77 -6.51 14.59
C LEU A 237 -0.34 -7.04 15.96
N GLY A 238 0.88 -7.54 16.03
CA GLY A 238 1.62 -7.79 17.28
C GLY A 238 2.40 -6.56 17.70
#